data_AF-A0A553SN68-F1
#
_entry.id   AF-A0A553SN68-F1
#
_cell.length_a   1.000
_cell.length_b   1.000
_cell.length_c   1.000
_cell.angle_alpha   90.00
_cell.angle_beta   90.00
_cell.angle_gamma   90.00
#
_symmetry.space_group_name_H-M   'P 1'
#
loop_
_entity.id
_entity.type
_entity.pdbx_description
1 polymer ?
#
loop_
_entity_poly.entity_id
_entity_poly.type
_entity_poly.pdbx_seq_one_letter_code
_entity_poly.pdbx_strand_id
1 'polypeptide(L)'
;MADKNISVLNQELKRIASIVADNDNEAAILIEETKKEALNAIIPIKSERRLLKLLAKQVEKQPSARQKNSMQVKFTAGLSKVDKQGRLLLVLHYYKGYSIQKSARIMGYSEKEAKQMLMDALMQWTSGQTGTDLQQLKQQLHKDLAYIEDMEEPPEFKRPFHIKRFAPIITFLLVLLIGGAGSQALKAKAEVNPGIDIMDIFKESIEQEEALDEVRAAIANAGYQDVYFSVDSNAEYAYLEIEGKDNEAKQEEIKSLVEAEMQKRNIDFFMETNFYIPEESPPMEEVEMDEETAISNEILEKINNQLSKKIMDKFEVNSNLFYPLFVSWSTDAWSIEIPEEIGKKQEAEDITQAILDEYKDDRKLFVEEYRYKDHEQAYIWGDVVEYINTALASSEKYTFKAMFAEPDDGVMKFDVRLYLLKEDKDAEIIAREVKRSITRFLETSEIKEISEDNPYEIIVRDNKNKEIETD
;
A
#
# COMPACT_ATOMS: atom_id res chain seq x y z
N MET A 1 -4.01 -1.75 23.72
CA MET A 1 -4.77 -1.10 22.63
C MET A 1 -5.13 -2.04 21.49
N ALA A 2 -4.26 -2.96 21.05
CA ALA A 2 -4.54 -3.90 19.94
C ALA A 2 -5.82 -4.77 20.11
N ASP A 3 -6.09 -5.28 21.31
CA ASP A 3 -7.25 -6.17 21.54
C ASP A 3 -8.61 -5.46 21.44
N LYS A 4 -8.67 -4.16 21.77
CA LYS A 4 -9.90 -3.37 21.69
C LYS A 4 -10.30 -3.13 20.23
N ASN A 5 -9.33 -2.86 19.35
CA ASN A 5 -9.57 -2.65 17.92
C ASN A 5 -10.04 -3.94 17.22
N ILE A 6 -9.46 -5.09 17.57
CA ILE A 6 -9.88 -6.39 17.01
C ILE A 6 -11.32 -6.72 17.41
N SER A 7 -11.72 -6.42 18.66
CA SER A 7 -13.10 -6.62 19.14
C SER A 7 -14.10 -5.79 18.34
N VAL A 8 -13.81 -4.49 18.13
CA VAL A 8 -14.65 -3.57 17.34
C VAL A 8 -14.79 -4.05 15.89
N LEU A 9 -13.68 -4.42 15.25
CA LEU A 9 -13.68 -4.93 13.88
C LEU A 9 -14.50 -6.23 13.74
N ASN A 10 -14.39 -7.14 14.70
CA ASN A 10 -15.18 -8.38 14.72
C ASN A 10 -16.68 -8.12 14.88
N GLN A 11 -17.05 -7.15 15.70
CA GLN A 11 -18.45 -6.76 15.88
C GLN A 11 -19.01 -6.15 14.59
N GLU A 12 -18.23 -5.29 13.93
CA GLU A 12 -18.63 -4.68 12.67
C GLU A 12 -18.76 -5.70 11.52
N LEU A 13 -17.86 -6.69 11.46
CA LEU A 13 -18.01 -7.82 10.53
C LEU A 13 -19.31 -8.61 10.77
N LYS A 14 -19.62 -8.91 12.04
CA LYS A 14 -20.86 -9.63 12.41
C LYS A 14 -22.09 -8.85 11.93
N ARG A 15 -22.12 -7.54 12.17
CA ARG A 15 -23.20 -6.63 11.76
C ARG A 15 -23.42 -6.63 10.26
N ILE A 16 -22.36 -6.38 9.49
CA ILE A 16 -22.44 -6.28 8.02
C ILE A 16 -22.80 -7.64 7.40
N ALA A 17 -22.15 -8.73 7.84
CA ALA A 17 -22.43 -10.07 7.32
C ALA A 17 -23.88 -10.51 7.55
N SER A 18 -24.49 -10.12 8.67
CA SER A 18 -25.89 -10.46 9.01
C SER A 18 -26.91 -9.77 8.11
N ILE A 19 -26.59 -8.59 7.56
CA ILE A 19 -27.43 -7.89 6.58
C ILE A 19 -27.22 -8.43 5.17
N VAL A 20 -25.98 -8.76 4.83
CA VAL A 20 -25.62 -9.22 3.49
C VAL A 20 -26.13 -10.64 3.24
N ALA A 21 -26.05 -11.52 4.23
CA ALA A 21 -26.47 -12.91 4.13
C ALA A 21 -27.99 -13.07 3.97
N ASP A 22 -28.42 -14.20 3.40
CA ASP A 22 -29.83 -14.56 3.27
C ASP A 22 -30.41 -15.16 4.58
N ASN A 23 -29.56 -15.60 5.51
CA ASN A 23 -29.93 -16.15 6.82
C ASN A 23 -28.72 -16.24 7.77
N ASP A 24 -28.98 -16.53 9.04
CA ASP A 24 -27.95 -16.61 10.10
C ASP A 24 -26.85 -17.64 9.83
N ASN A 25 -27.19 -18.79 9.23
CA ASN A 25 -26.19 -19.82 8.92
C ASN A 25 -25.21 -19.31 7.85
N GLU A 26 -25.71 -18.58 6.86
CA GLU A 26 -24.88 -18.00 5.82
C GLU A 26 -24.04 -16.83 6.34
N ALA A 27 -24.61 -16.01 7.22
CA ALA A 27 -23.86 -14.96 7.92
C ALA A 27 -22.68 -15.56 8.72
N ALA A 28 -22.93 -16.65 9.46
CA ALA A 28 -21.89 -17.35 10.20
C ALA A 28 -20.77 -17.88 9.28
N ILE A 29 -21.12 -18.47 8.13
CA ILE A 29 -20.12 -18.94 7.14
C ILE A 29 -19.31 -17.77 6.58
N LEU A 30 -19.95 -16.64 6.23
CA LEU A 30 -19.25 -15.45 5.75
C LEU A 30 -18.26 -14.95 6.80
N ILE A 31 -18.69 -14.85 8.07
CA ILE A 31 -17.84 -14.39 9.17
C ILE A 31 -16.65 -15.34 9.38
N GLU A 32 -16.88 -16.65 9.43
CA GLU A 32 -15.84 -17.65 9.65
C GLU A 32 -14.81 -17.67 8.51
N GLU A 33 -15.26 -17.71 7.25
CA GLU A 33 -14.34 -17.74 6.11
C GLU A 33 -13.58 -16.42 5.95
N THR A 34 -14.21 -15.27 6.22
CA THR A 34 -13.52 -13.97 6.27
C THR A 34 -12.44 -13.96 7.34
N LYS A 35 -12.74 -14.41 8.56
CA LYS A 35 -11.76 -14.49 9.66
C LYS A 35 -10.63 -15.46 9.34
N LYS A 36 -10.94 -16.61 8.77
CA LYS A 36 -9.96 -17.64 8.41
C LYS A 36 -9.03 -17.18 7.29
N GLU A 37 -9.56 -16.58 6.23
CA GLU A 37 -8.72 -16.01 5.16
C GLU A 37 -7.82 -14.91 5.70
N ALA A 38 -8.31 -14.14 6.66
CA ALA A 38 -7.55 -13.10 7.30
C ALA A 38 -6.46 -13.59 8.27
N LEU A 39 -6.70 -14.69 8.99
CA LEU A 39 -5.70 -15.37 9.82
C LEU A 39 -4.59 -16.03 9.00
N ASN A 40 -4.93 -16.55 7.81
CA ASN A 40 -3.97 -17.18 6.90
C ASN A 40 -3.09 -16.19 6.17
N ALA A 41 -3.52 -14.93 6.06
CA ALA A 41 -2.69 -13.88 5.51
C ALA A 41 -1.76 -13.39 6.64
N ILE A 42 -0.44 -13.53 6.45
CA ILE A 42 0.66 -13.34 7.42
C ILE A 42 0.69 -11.97 8.16
N ILE A 43 -0.27 -11.08 7.89
CA ILE A 43 -0.40 -9.75 8.46
C ILE A 43 -1.67 -9.72 9.33
N PRO A 44 -1.62 -9.31 10.60
CA PRO A 44 -2.80 -9.25 11.46
C PRO A 44 -3.89 -8.32 10.88
N ILE A 45 -5.18 -8.67 11.07
CA ILE A 45 -6.29 -7.75 10.78
C ILE A 45 -6.24 -6.61 11.79
N LYS A 46 -5.58 -5.53 11.42
CA LYS A 46 -5.67 -4.25 12.13
C LYS A 46 -6.56 -3.24 11.42
N SER A 47 -7.07 -3.58 10.22
CA SER A 47 -7.76 -2.66 9.32
C SER A 47 -9.18 -3.12 8.98
N GLU A 48 -10.14 -2.21 9.12
CA GLU A 48 -11.54 -2.37 8.70
C GLU A 48 -11.65 -2.64 7.19
N ARG A 49 -10.91 -1.89 6.37
CA ARG A 49 -10.93 -2.04 4.92
C ARG A 49 -10.59 -3.46 4.47
N ARG A 50 -9.53 -4.05 5.03
CA ARG A 50 -9.10 -5.41 4.66
C ARG A 50 -10.15 -6.45 5.03
N LEU A 51 -10.77 -6.28 6.19
CA LEU A 51 -11.90 -7.11 6.62
C LEU A 51 -13.07 -7.01 5.63
N LEU A 52 -13.41 -5.80 5.20
CA LEU A 52 -14.47 -5.54 4.22
C LEU A 52 -14.13 -6.08 2.82
N LYS A 53 -12.87 -5.99 2.37
CA LYS A 53 -12.41 -6.60 1.11
C LYS A 53 -12.52 -8.13 1.16
N LEU A 54 -12.09 -8.73 2.26
CA LEU A 54 -12.18 -10.19 2.45
C LEU A 54 -13.64 -10.64 2.54
N LEU A 55 -14.50 -9.84 3.18
CA LEU A 55 -15.95 -10.06 3.18
C LEU A 55 -16.53 -9.95 1.77
N ALA A 56 -16.22 -8.89 1.01
CA ALA A 56 -16.68 -8.72 -0.37
C ALA A 56 -16.29 -9.92 -1.24
N LYS A 57 -15.05 -10.40 -1.09
CA LYS A 57 -14.55 -11.60 -1.73
C LYS A 57 -15.31 -12.87 -1.33
N GLN A 58 -15.70 -13.03 -0.05
CA GLN A 58 -16.53 -14.17 0.36
C GLN A 58 -17.95 -14.07 -0.17
N VAL A 59 -18.51 -12.85 -0.20
CA VAL A 59 -19.86 -12.58 -0.72
C VAL A 59 -19.95 -12.94 -2.20
N GLU A 60 -18.93 -12.61 -3.00
CA GLU A 60 -18.84 -12.99 -4.41
C GLU A 60 -18.76 -14.51 -4.62
N LYS A 61 -17.99 -15.23 -3.79
CA LYS A 61 -17.82 -16.69 -3.89
C LYS A 61 -19.09 -17.48 -3.55
N GLN A 62 -20.02 -16.89 -2.81
CA GLN A 62 -21.24 -17.60 -2.39
C GLN A 62 -22.37 -17.41 -3.41
N PRO A 63 -22.77 -18.45 -4.16
CA PRO A 63 -23.92 -18.34 -5.06
C PRO A 63 -25.19 -17.98 -4.25
N SER A 64 -26.03 -17.10 -4.79
CA SER A 64 -27.33 -16.78 -4.20
C SER A 64 -28.15 -18.07 -4.05
N ALA A 65 -28.37 -18.53 -2.82
CA ALA A 65 -29.07 -19.78 -2.59
C ALA A 65 -30.55 -19.64 -2.97
N ARG A 66 -31.04 -20.46 -3.90
CA ARG A 66 -32.46 -20.51 -4.28
C ARG A 66 -33.39 -21.03 -3.18
N GLN A 67 -32.89 -21.40 -2.00
CA GLN A 67 -33.71 -21.92 -0.89
C GLN A 67 -33.88 -20.89 0.23
N LYS A 68 -35.00 -20.16 0.15
CA LYS A 68 -35.57 -19.40 1.28
C LYS A 68 -36.07 -20.37 2.35
N ASN A 69 -35.23 -20.70 3.33
CA ASN A 69 -35.74 -21.21 4.60
C ASN A 69 -36.02 -20.04 5.52
N SER A 70 -37.32 -19.87 5.80
CA SER A 70 -37.89 -18.82 6.62
C SER A 70 -37.50 -19.01 8.09
N MET A 71 -36.56 -18.20 8.57
CA MET A 71 -36.58 -17.70 9.95
C MET A 71 -35.66 -16.48 10.01
N GLN A 72 -36.12 -15.35 9.47
CA GLN A 72 -35.63 -14.04 9.91
C GLN A 72 -36.81 -13.07 9.97
N VAL A 73 -36.74 -12.23 10.99
CA VAL A 73 -37.65 -11.15 11.38
C VAL A 73 -38.23 -10.43 10.15
N LYS A 74 -39.51 -10.02 10.20
CA LYS A 74 -40.30 -9.33 9.14
C LYS A 74 -39.63 -8.13 8.43
N PHE A 75 -38.42 -7.78 8.83
CA PHE A 75 -37.64 -6.62 8.49
C PHE A 75 -36.80 -6.79 7.19
N THR A 76 -36.21 -7.96 6.90
CA THR A 76 -35.35 -8.18 5.71
C THR A 76 -36.12 -8.35 4.39
N ALA A 77 -37.45 -8.24 4.38
CA ALA A 77 -38.26 -8.56 3.19
C ALA A 77 -37.94 -7.69 1.96
N GLY A 78 -37.57 -6.42 2.14
CA GLY A 78 -37.16 -5.52 1.05
C GLY A 78 -35.74 -5.79 0.55
N LEU A 79 -34.76 -5.85 1.47
CA LEU A 79 -33.36 -6.13 1.14
C LEU A 79 -33.15 -7.56 0.63
N SER A 80 -33.97 -8.54 1.04
CA SER A 80 -33.92 -9.92 0.54
C SER A 80 -34.16 -10.06 -0.97
N LYS A 81 -34.69 -9.01 -1.62
CA LYS A 81 -34.85 -8.93 -3.07
C LYS A 81 -33.59 -8.46 -3.79
N VAL A 82 -32.72 -7.74 -3.07
CA VAL A 82 -31.42 -7.29 -3.53
C VAL A 82 -30.47 -8.48 -3.44
N ASP A 83 -29.64 -8.70 -4.45
CA ASP A 83 -28.56 -9.68 -4.37
C ASP A 83 -27.52 -9.28 -3.31
N LYS A 84 -26.68 -10.23 -2.88
CA LYS A 84 -25.77 -10.02 -1.75
C LYS A 84 -24.72 -8.94 -2.03
N GLN A 85 -24.25 -8.82 -3.28
CA GLN A 85 -23.29 -7.78 -3.65
C GLN A 85 -23.95 -6.40 -3.60
N GLY A 86 -25.17 -6.28 -4.14
CA GLY A 86 -25.99 -5.09 -4.00
C GLY A 86 -26.28 -4.70 -2.55
N ARG A 87 -26.58 -5.66 -1.66
CA ARG A 87 -26.76 -5.40 -0.22
C ARG A 87 -25.48 -4.87 0.43
N LEU A 88 -24.33 -5.48 0.15
CA LEU A 88 -23.05 -5.03 0.66
C LEU A 88 -22.76 -3.60 0.20
N LEU A 89 -23.02 -3.30 -1.08
CA LEU A 89 -22.83 -1.97 -1.64
C LEU A 89 -23.74 -0.91 -1.00
N LEU A 90 -25.00 -1.25 -0.71
CA LEU A 90 -25.91 -0.38 0.03
C LEU A 90 -25.42 -0.10 1.46
N VAL A 91 -24.86 -1.10 2.14
CA VAL A 91 -24.28 -0.92 3.49
C VAL A 91 -23.03 -0.04 3.45
N LEU A 92 -22.10 -0.30 2.53
CA LEU A 92 -20.88 0.51 2.38
C LEU A 92 -21.23 1.98 2.07
N HIS A 93 -22.17 2.22 1.17
CA HIS A 93 -22.47 3.57 0.73
C HIS A 93 -23.41 4.34 1.69
N TYR A 94 -24.48 3.72 2.17
CA TYR A 94 -25.52 4.42 2.94
C TYR A 94 -25.44 4.26 4.45
N TYR A 95 -24.79 3.19 4.95
CA TYR A 95 -24.53 3.03 6.37
C TYR A 95 -23.12 3.52 6.75
N LYS A 96 -22.08 3.05 6.06
CA LYS A 96 -20.70 3.50 6.34
C LYS A 96 -20.39 4.90 5.79
N GLY A 97 -21.23 5.43 4.90
CA GLY A 97 -21.04 6.75 4.31
C GLY A 97 -19.89 6.83 3.31
N TYR A 98 -19.38 5.69 2.83
CA TYR A 98 -18.26 5.68 1.90
C TYR A 98 -18.66 6.22 0.53
N SER A 99 -17.71 6.88 -0.14
CA SER A 99 -17.87 7.29 -1.55
C SER A 99 -18.15 6.06 -2.42
N ILE A 100 -18.77 6.27 -3.59
CA ILE A 100 -19.03 5.17 -4.52
C ILE A 100 -17.71 4.58 -5.06
N GLN A 101 -16.69 5.42 -5.24
CA GLN A 101 -15.34 5.00 -5.63
C GLN A 101 -14.70 4.10 -4.56
N LYS A 102 -14.76 4.51 -3.29
CA LYS A 102 -14.27 3.72 -2.15
C LYS A 102 -14.96 2.37 -2.04
N SER A 103 -16.28 2.38 -2.19
CA SER A 103 -17.10 1.17 -2.16
C SER A 103 -16.74 0.22 -3.32
N ALA A 104 -16.53 0.76 -4.52
CA ALA A 104 -16.08 0.00 -5.69
C ALA A 104 -14.72 -0.66 -5.46
N ARG A 105 -13.74 0.08 -4.92
CA ARG A 105 -12.41 -0.43 -4.57
C ARG A 105 -12.44 -1.53 -3.50
N ILE A 106 -13.32 -1.42 -2.51
CA ILE A 106 -13.53 -2.48 -1.50
C ILE A 106 -14.08 -3.74 -2.17
N MET A 107 -14.99 -3.57 -3.13
CA MET A 107 -15.66 -4.69 -3.78
C MET A 107 -14.91 -5.27 -4.99
N GLY A 108 -13.83 -4.63 -5.45
CA GLY A 108 -13.07 -5.07 -6.61
C GLY A 108 -13.74 -4.74 -7.96
N TYR A 109 -14.54 -3.68 -8.02
CA TYR A 109 -15.23 -3.21 -9.23
C TYR A 109 -14.73 -1.83 -9.67
N SER A 110 -14.92 -1.50 -10.95
CA SER A 110 -14.77 -0.11 -11.41
C SER A 110 -15.88 0.78 -10.83
N GLU A 111 -15.62 2.09 -10.71
CA GLU A 111 -16.62 3.04 -10.21
C GLU A 111 -17.91 3.02 -11.05
N LYS A 112 -17.78 2.84 -12.37
CA LYS A 112 -18.92 2.73 -13.29
C LYS A 112 -19.77 1.50 -13.00
N GLU A 113 -19.15 0.35 -12.78
CA GLU A 113 -19.85 -0.90 -12.43
C GLU A 113 -20.53 -0.78 -11.07
N ALA A 114 -19.85 -0.20 -10.08
CA ALA A 114 -20.43 0.03 -8.76
C ALA A 114 -21.62 1.01 -8.83
N LYS A 115 -21.55 2.08 -9.62
CA LYS A 115 -22.70 2.98 -9.85
C LYS A 115 -23.91 2.25 -10.43
N GLN A 116 -23.68 1.40 -11.43
CA GLN A 116 -24.74 0.60 -12.05
C GLN A 116 -25.33 -0.41 -11.05
N MET A 117 -24.47 -1.14 -10.33
CA MET A 117 -24.89 -2.10 -9.30
C MET A 117 -25.67 -1.43 -8.17
N LEU A 118 -25.25 -0.24 -7.73
CA LEU A 118 -25.96 0.54 -6.71
C LEU A 118 -27.35 0.94 -7.20
N MET A 119 -27.45 1.39 -8.45
CA MET A 119 -28.74 1.74 -9.06
C MET A 119 -29.67 0.52 -9.16
N ASP A 120 -29.14 -0.62 -9.61
CA ASP A 120 -29.90 -1.86 -9.72
C ASP A 120 -30.35 -2.36 -8.34
N ALA A 121 -29.48 -2.26 -7.32
CA ALA A 121 -29.80 -2.60 -5.94
C ALA A 121 -30.91 -1.72 -5.36
N LEU A 122 -30.86 -0.40 -5.61
CA LEU A 122 -31.91 0.54 -5.21
C LEU A 122 -33.24 0.25 -5.90
N MET A 123 -33.21 -0.08 -7.20
CA MET A 123 -34.41 -0.46 -7.96
C MET A 123 -35.01 -1.78 -7.46
N GLN A 124 -34.19 -2.77 -7.16
CA GLN A 124 -34.63 -4.04 -6.58
C GLN A 124 -35.25 -3.84 -5.19
N TRP A 125 -34.63 -3.01 -4.35
CA TRP A 125 -35.12 -2.66 -3.02
C TRP A 125 -36.49 -1.95 -3.07
N THR A 126 -36.61 -0.92 -3.92
CA THR A 126 -37.85 -0.14 -4.08
C THR A 126 -38.96 -0.89 -4.82
N SER A 127 -38.65 -1.98 -5.52
CA SER A 127 -39.64 -2.76 -6.27
C SER A 127 -40.75 -3.31 -5.35
N GLY A 128 -41.91 -2.65 -5.37
CA GLY A 128 -43.08 -3.02 -4.57
C GLY A 128 -43.20 -2.28 -3.22
N GLN A 129 -42.40 -1.25 -2.96
CA GLN A 129 -42.58 -0.33 -1.83
C GLN A 129 -43.09 1.02 -2.35
N THR A 130 -44.34 1.36 -2.05
CA THR A 130 -44.91 2.67 -2.41
C THR A 130 -44.55 3.70 -1.33
N GLY A 131 -43.81 4.75 -1.71
CA GLY A 131 -43.55 5.91 -0.83
C GLY A 131 -42.27 5.84 0.02
N THR A 132 -41.37 4.89 -0.26
CA THR A 132 -40.06 4.79 0.40
C THR A 132 -39.02 5.69 -0.26
N ASP A 133 -38.38 6.56 0.52
CA ASP A 133 -37.31 7.44 0.08
C ASP A 133 -35.93 7.02 0.61
N LEU A 134 -34.88 7.70 0.12
CA LEU A 134 -33.49 7.42 0.49
C LEU A 134 -33.20 7.64 1.99
N GLN A 135 -33.93 8.56 2.63
CA GLN A 135 -33.76 8.84 4.06
C GLN A 135 -34.31 7.69 4.90
N GLN A 136 -35.43 7.09 4.50
CA GLN A 136 -35.96 5.89 5.12
C GLN A 136 -34.99 4.71 4.96
N LEU A 137 -34.33 4.55 3.80
CA LEU A 137 -33.29 3.53 3.63
C LEU A 137 -32.13 3.72 4.62
N LYS A 138 -31.59 4.94 4.72
CA LYS A 138 -30.50 5.27 5.64
C LYS A 138 -30.88 5.01 7.10
N GLN A 139 -32.02 5.53 7.53
CA GLN A 139 -32.52 5.36 8.91
C GLN A 139 -32.75 3.90 9.24
N GLN A 140 -33.28 3.14 8.28
CA GLN A 140 -33.54 1.72 8.45
C GLN A 140 -32.24 0.95 8.62
N LEU A 141 -31.29 1.06 7.68
CA LEU A 141 -29.97 0.43 7.81
C LEU A 141 -29.30 0.69 9.17
N HIS A 142 -29.32 1.94 9.64
CA HIS A 142 -28.75 2.30 10.95
C HIS A 142 -29.49 1.65 12.13
N LYS A 143 -30.83 1.62 12.10
CA LYS A 143 -31.64 0.99 13.14
C LYS A 143 -31.37 -0.51 13.26
N ASP A 144 -31.19 -1.20 12.14
CA ASP A 144 -31.05 -2.67 12.14
C ASP A 144 -29.63 -3.10 12.50
N LEU A 145 -28.63 -2.31 12.13
CA LEU A 145 -27.25 -2.52 12.56
C LEU A 145 -27.04 -2.23 14.05
N ALA A 146 -27.83 -1.32 14.63
CA ALA A 146 -27.88 -1.08 16.07
C ALA A 146 -28.57 -2.23 16.85
N TYR A 147 -29.58 -2.91 16.29
CA TYR A 147 -30.30 -4.01 16.97
C TYR A 147 -29.45 -5.29 17.14
N ILE A 148 -28.36 -5.42 16.39
CA ILE A 148 -27.43 -6.58 16.44
C ILE A 148 -26.49 -6.49 17.66
N GLU A 149 -26.53 -5.42 18.47
CA GLU A 149 -25.77 -5.31 19.73
C GLU A 149 -26.21 -6.31 20.82
N ASP A 150 -27.44 -6.84 20.76
CA ASP A 150 -28.04 -7.65 21.84
C ASP A 150 -28.03 -9.17 21.60
N MET A 151 -27.42 -9.67 20.51
CA MET A 151 -27.42 -11.11 20.20
C MET A 151 -26.14 -11.81 20.66
N GLU A 152 -26.29 -12.78 21.58
CA GLU A 152 -25.25 -13.72 22.02
C GLU A 152 -24.62 -14.46 20.84
N GLU A 153 -23.33 -14.79 20.98
CA GLU A 153 -22.53 -15.42 19.92
C GLU A 153 -23.20 -16.69 19.38
N PRO A 154 -23.29 -16.86 18.05
CA PRO A 154 -23.78 -18.11 17.49
C PRO A 154 -22.83 -19.27 17.91
N PRO A 155 -23.37 -20.43 18.27
CA PRO A 155 -22.58 -21.52 18.85
C PRO A 155 -21.55 -22.07 17.86
N GLU A 156 -20.30 -22.22 18.31
CA GLU A 156 -19.21 -22.85 17.57
C GLU A 156 -19.59 -24.26 17.11
N PHE A 157 -19.66 -24.48 15.80
CA PHE A 157 -20.02 -25.79 15.23
C PHE A 157 -18.77 -26.56 14.80
N LYS A 158 -18.35 -27.55 15.59
CA LYS A 158 -17.44 -28.60 15.12
C LYS A 158 -18.17 -29.48 14.11
N ARG A 159 -17.78 -29.43 12.82
CA ARG A 159 -18.27 -30.38 11.81
C ARG A 159 -17.26 -31.50 11.52
N PRO A 160 -17.73 -32.74 11.27
CA PRO A 160 -16.90 -33.90 10.96
C PRO A 160 -16.49 -33.92 9.49
N PHE A 161 -15.22 -34.22 9.22
CA PHE A 161 -14.65 -34.38 7.88
C PHE A 161 -15.19 -35.62 7.17
N HIS A 162 -15.76 -35.45 5.97
CA HIS A 162 -15.77 -36.47 4.93
C HIS A 162 -15.51 -35.84 3.57
N ILE A 163 -14.27 -35.95 3.09
CA ILE A 163 -13.87 -35.62 1.72
C ILE A 163 -14.25 -36.80 0.82
N LYS A 164 -15.10 -36.58 -0.19
CA LYS A 164 -15.26 -37.48 -1.33
C LYS A 164 -14.75 -36.79 -2.60
N ARG A 165 -13.78 -37.44 -3.25
CA ARG A 165 -13.24 -37.12 -4.58
C ARG A 165 -14.30 -37.31 -5.66
N PHE A 166 -14.36 -36.44 -6.67
CA PHE A 166 -14.72 -36.77 -8.07
C PHE A 166 -14.02 -35.83 -9.07
N ALA A 167 -13.79 -36.36 -10.26
CA ALA A 167 -12.82 -35.99 -11.29
C ALA A 167 -13.36 -34.97 -12.34
N PRO A 168 -12.56 -34.55 -13.36
CA PRO A 168 -12.82 -33.37 -14.21
C PRO A 168 -13.65 -33.71 -15.46
N ILE A 169 -14.48 -32.78 -15.94
CA ILE A 169 -15.12 -32.83 -17.27
C ILE A 169 -14.97 -31.46 -17.96
N ILE A 170 -14.56 -31.54 -19.23
CA ILE A 170 -14.14 -30.49 -20.16
C ILE A 170 -15.34 -30.05 -21.05
N THR A 171 -15.33 -28.78 -21.45
CA THR A 171 -15.78 -28.19 -22.75
C THR A 171 -17.24 -27.83 -23.02
N PHE A 172 -17.36 -26.70 -23.75
CA PHE A 172 -18.31 -26.36 -24.83
C PHE A 172 -19.49 -25.45 -24.48
N LEU A 173 -19.31 -24.12 -24.64
CA LEU A 173 -20.26 -23.22 -25.31
C LEU A 173 -19.74 -21.76 -25.32
N LEU A 174 -19.28 -21.29 -26.48
CA LEU A 174 -19.69 -20.02 -27.12
C LEU A 174 -18.79 -19.72 -28.33
N VAL A 175 -18.86 -20.60 -29.33
CA VAL A 175 -18.82 -20.16 -30.73
C VAL A 175 -20.24 -19.68 -31.03
N LEU A 176 -20.44 -18.37 -31.17
CA LEU A 176 -21.39 -17.70 -32.05
C LEU A 176 -21.46 -16.19 -31.73
N LEU A 177 -20.40 -15.46 -32.07
CA LEU A 177 -20.52 -14.10 -32.61
C LEU A 177 -19.47 -13.93 -33.72
N ILE A 178 -19.61 -14.74 -34.77
CA ILE A 178 -19.03 -14.42 -36.09
C ILE A 178 -20.07 -13.53 -36.79
N GLY A 179 -19.72 -12.26 -36.95
CA GLY A 179 -20.54 -11.27 -37.65
C GLY A 179 -19.75 -10.00 -37.92
N GLY A 180 -18.56 -10.12 -38.51
CA GLY A 180 -17.69 -8.98 -38.82
C GLY A 180 -16.30 -9.37 -39.34
N ALA A 181 -16.16 -10.48 -40.07
CA ALA A 181 -14.89 -10.83 -40.71
C ALA A 181 -14.73 -10.01 -42.01
N GLY A 182 -13.95 -8.94 -41.95
CA GLY A 182 -13.60 -8.15 -43.12
C GLY A 182 -12.70 -6.96 -42.83
N SER A 183 -11.57 -7.14 -42.12
CA SER A 183 -10.31 -6.38 -42.29
C SER A 183 -9.36 -6.39 -41.08
N GLN A 184 -9.72 -6.93 -39.91
CA GLN A 184 -8.83 -6.88 -38.73
C GLN A 184 -7.74 -7.96 -38.69
N ALA A 185 -7.91 -9.09 -39.38
CA ALA A 185 -6.89 -10.15 -39.44
C ALA A 185 -5.61 -9.75 -40.23
N LEU A 186 -5.64 -8.59 -40.90
CA LEU A 186 -4.46 -7.98 -41.54
C LEU A 186 -3.87 -6.81 -40.73
N LYS A 187 -4.49 -6.42 -39.59
CA LYS A 187 -3.93 -5.43 -38.65
C LYS A 187 -3.25 -6.05 -37.42
N ALA A 188 -3.56 -7.30 -37.09
CA ALA A 188 -2.97 -8.03 -35.95
C ALA A 188 -1.47 -8.41 -36.13
N LYS A 189 -0.77 -7.85 -37.13
CA LYS A 189 0.68 -8.00 -37.34
C LYS A 189 1.49 -6.72 -37.15
N ALA A 190 0.92 -5.67 -36.52
CA ALA A 190 1.65 -4.43 -36.28
C ALA A 190 1.25 -3.64 -35.02
N GLU A 191 0.51 -4.21 -34.06
CA GLU A 191 0.33 -3.57 -32.75
C GLU A 191 1.26 -4.24 -31.73
N VAL A 192 2.45 -3.65 -31.61
CA VAL A 192 3.33 -3.85 -30.47
C VAL A 192 2.59 -3.32 -29.24
N ASN A 193 2.19 -4.19 -28.33
CA ASN A 193 1.65 -3.78 -27.03
C ASN A 193 2.73 -2.94 -26.29
N PRO A 194 2.42 -1.68 -25.91
CA PRO A 194 3.38 -0.78 -25.29
C PRO A 194 3.71 -1.17 -23.83
N GLY A 195 2.95 -2.11 -23.26
CA GLY A 195 3.07 -2.54 -21.86
C GLY A 195 2.37 -1.56 -20.89
N ILE A 196 2.77 -1.56 -19.62
CA ILE A 196 2.12 -0.75 -18.56
C ILE A 196 2.51 0.71 -18.73
N ASP A 197 1.56 1.63 -18.50
CA ASP A 197 1.84 3.06 -18.51
C ASP A 197 2.30 3.54 -17.13
N ILE A 198 3.62 3.46 -16.91
CA ILE A 198 4.24 3.90 -15.67
C ILE A 198 4.11 5.42 -15.50
N MET A 199 4.05 6.16 -16.61
CA MET A 199 3.90 7.62 -16.59
C MET A 199 2.53 8.04 -16.06
N ASP A 200 1.47 7.28 -16.36
CA ASP A 200 0.14 7.55 -15.79
C ASP A 200 0.15 7.41 -14.26
N ILE A 201 0.84 6.38 -13.73
CA ILE A 201 1.00 6.16 -12.28
C ILE A 201 1.82 7.30 -11.64
N PHE A 202 2.90 7.72 -12.28
CA PHE A 202 3.73 8.84 -11.82
C PHE A 202 2.95 10.17 -11.80
N LYS A 203 2.11 10.43 -12.80
CA LYS A 203 1.28 11.63 -12.83
C LYS A 203 0.18 11.59 -11.78
N GLU A 204 -0.47 10.44 -11.60
CA GLU A 204 -1.48 10.25 -10.56
C GLU A 204 -0.89 10.46 -9.16
N SER A 205 0.36 10.03 -8.91
CA SER A 205 1.01 10.26 -7.61
C SER A 205 1.35 11.73 -7.36
N ILE A 206 1.80 12.48 -8.37
CA ILE A 206 2.04 13.92 -8.24
C ILE A 206 0.73 14.65 -7.94
N GLU A 207 -0.32 14.38 -8.72
CA GLU A 207 -1.64 14.98 -8.50
C GLU A 207 -2.18 14.64 -7.10
N GLN A 208 -1.90 13.43 -6.61
CA GLN A 208 -2.27 13.01 -5.27
C GLN A 208 -1.48 13.76 -4.19
N GLU A 209 -0.16 13.90 -4.32
CA GLU A 209 0.65 14.63 -3.33
C GLU A 209 0.29 16.12 -3.29
N GLU A 210 0.07 16.75 -4.46
CA GLU A 210 -0.43 18.13 -4.54
C GLU A 210 -1.77 18.27 -3.80
N ALA A 211 -2.69 17.32 -3.99
CA ALA A 211 -3.95 17.31 -3.28
C ALA A 211 -3.77 17.18 -1.75
N LEU A 212 -2.81 16.37 -1.29
CA LEU A 212 -2.49 16.19 0.12
C LEU A 212 -1.87 17.46 0.73
N ASP A 213 -0.96 18.12 0.01
CA ASP A 213 -0.37 19.39 0.41
C ASP A 213 -1.43 20.48 0.55
N GLU A 214 -2.42 20.51 -0.33
CA GLU A 214 -3.53 21.46 -0.20
C GLU A 214 -4.40 21.18 1.05
N VAL A 215 -4.53 19.93 1.50
CA VAL A 215 -5.20 19.60 2.78
C VAL A 215 -4.37 20.11 3.94
N ARG A 216 -3.05 19.86 3.95
CA ARG A 216 -2.12 20.37 4.98
C ARG A 216 -2.17 21.91 5.05
N ALA A 217 -2.19 22.57 3.89
CA ALA A 217 -2.32 24.02 3.80
C ALA A 217 -3.68 24.52 4.33
N ALA A 218 -4.78 23.80 4.08
CA ALA A 218 -6.10 24.17 4.60
C ALA A 218 -6.15 24.11 6.14
N ILE A 219 -5.54 23.09 6.75
CA ILE A 219 -5.40 22.97 8.21
C ILE A 219 -4.65 24.19 8.77
N ALA A 220 -3.49 24.51 8.19
CA ALA A 220 -2.68 25.65 8.63
C ALA A 220 -3.41 27.00 8.44
N ASN A 221 -4.10 27.19 7.32
CA ASN A 221 -4.87 28.41 7.03
C ASN A 221 -6.08 28.60 7.94
N ALA A 222 -6.67 27.51 8.45
CA ALA A 222 -7.71 27.56 9.47
C ALA A 222 -7.16 27.96 10.86
N GLY A 223 -5.84 28.08 11.01
CA GLY A 223 -5.18 28.51 12.25
C GLY A 223 -4.96 27.39 13.25
N TYR A 224 -5.11 26.13 12.84
CA TYR A 224 -4.78 24.99 13.69
C TYR A 224 -3.26 24.80 13.75
N GLN A 225 -2.73 24.83 14.98
CA GLN A 225 -1.35 24.49 15.30
C GLN A 225 -1.32 23.04 15.81
N ASP A 226 -0.17 22.37 15.66
CA ASP A 226 0.06 21.01 16.17
C ASP A 226 -1.01 20.00 15.70
N VAL A 227 -1.42 20.17 14.44
CA VAL A 227 -2.30 19.24 13.73
C VAL A 227 -1.55 18.74 12.50
N TYR A 228 -1.31 17.43 12.48
CA TYR A 228 -0.51 16.79 11.43
C TYR A 228 -1.39 15.86 10.61
N PHE A 229 -1.26 15.98 9.30
CA PHE A 229 -1.97 15.15 8.34
C PHE A 229 -0.98 14.42 7.44
N SER A 230 -1.03 13.10 7.49
CA SER A 230 -0.20 12.22 6.67
C SER A 230 -1.04 11.10 6.07
N VAL A 231 -0.50 10.40 5.10
CA VAL A 231 -1.14 9.22 4.51
C VAL A 231 -0.17 8.06 4.43
N ASP A 232 -0.71 6.87 4.60
CA ASP A 232 -0.06 5.63 4.21
C ASP A 232 -0.80 5.11 2.98
N SER A 233 -0.25 5.39 1.81
CA SER A 233 -0.83 5.00 0.53
C SER A 233 -0.95 3.48 0.38
N ASN A 234 -0.06 2.70 1.02
CA ASN A 234 -0.09 1.24 0.99
C ASN A 234 -1.22 0.67 1.85
N ALA A 235 -1.44 1.24 3.03
CA ALA A 235 -2.54 0.87 3.91
C ALA A 235 -3.88 1.52 3.50
N GLU A 236 -3.82 2.54 2.66
CA GLU A 236 -4.90 3.47 2.32
C GLU A 236 -5.53 4.16 3.54
N TYR A 237 -4.67 4.57 4.47
CA TYR A 237 -5.06 5.38 5.61
C TYR A 237 -4.56 6.80 5.49
N ALA A 238 -5.37 7.72 5.99
CA ALA A 238 -4.94 9.06 6.33
C ALA A 238 -4.87 9.13 7.86
N TYR A 239 -3.78 9.63 8.39
CA TYR A 239 -3.61 9.84 9.82
C TYR A 239 -3.76 11.33 10.10
N LEU A 240 -4.69 11.64 10.99
CA LEU A 240 -4.90 12.96 11.53
C LEU A 240 -4.49 12.95 12.99
N GLU A 241 -3.32 13.53 13.28
CA GLU A 241 -2.82 13.68 14.63
C GLU A 241 -3.16 15.08 15.12
N ILE A 242 -3.86 15.16 16.25
CA ILE A 242 -4.27 16.41 16.88
C ILE A 242 -3.58 16.46 18.24
N GLU A 243 -2.59 17.33 18.35
CA GLU A 243 -1.80 17.51 19.54
C GLU A 243 -2.28 18.74 20.34
N GLY A 244 -2.11 18.67 21.64
CA GLY A 244 -2.16 19.85 22.50
C GLY A 244 -3.56 20.18 23.04
N LYS A 245 -3.56 20.79 24.23
CA LYS A 245 -4.78 21.10 24.98
C LYS A 245 -5.67 22.13 24.28
N ASP A 246 -5.10 23.03 23.49
CA ASP A 246 -5.82 24.08 22.76
C ASP A 246 -6.74 23.51 21.66
N ASN A 247 -6.47 22.28 21.21
CA ASN A 247 -7.27 21.56 20.22
C ASN A 247 -8.29 20.61 20.85
N GLU A 248 -8.28 20.39 22.18
CA GLU A 248 -9.13 19.41 22.86
C GLU A 248 -10.62 19.60 22.55
N ALA A 249 -11.09 20.85 22.59
CA ALA A 249 -12.49 21.20 22.32
C ALA A 249 -12.85 21.25 20.82
N LYS A 250 -11.85 21.20 19.93
CA LYS A 250 -12.01 21.40 18.48
C LYS A 250 -11.80 20.13 17.66
N GLN A 251 -11.60 18.97 18.30
CA GLN A 251 -11.31 17.70 17.61
C GLN A 251 -12.30 17.38 16.48
N GLU A 252 -13.61 17.45 16.76
CA GLU A 252 -14.64 17.15 15.76
C GLU A 252 -14.71 18.22 14.64
N GLU A 253 -14.38 19.48 14.96
CA GLU A 253 -14.31 20.57 13.99
C GLU A 253 -13.13 20.36 13.03
N ILE A 254 -11.94 20.08 13.58
CA ILE A 254 -10.72 19.77 12.83
C ILE A 254 -10.95 18.55 11.95
N LYS A 255 -11.48 17.47 12.53
CA LYS A 255 -11.81 16.24 11.82
C LYS A 255 -12.75 16.51 10.63
N SER A 256 -13.84 17.25 10.86
CA SER A 256 -14.81 17.58 9.82
C SER A 256 -14.21 18.46 8.71
N LEU A 257 -13.33 19.41 9.07
CA LEU A 257 -12.60 20.22 8.11
C LEU A 257 -11.73 19.34 7.20
N VAL A 258 -10.94 18.45 7.80
CA VAL A 258 -10.03 17.57 7.05
C VAL A 258 -10.81 16.62 6.14
N GLU A 259 -11.90 16.00 6.63
CA GLU A 259 -12.76 15.16 5.79
C GLU A 259 -13.36 15.93 4.61
N ALA A 260 -13.80 17.18 4.83
CA ALA A 260 -14.35 18.03 3.78
C ALA A 260 -13.29 18.41 2.73
N GLU A 261 -12.07 18.76 3.17
CA GLU A 261 -10.98 19.12 2.27
C GLU A 261 -10.46 17.90 1.48
N MET A 262 -10.42 16.71 2.11
CA MET A 262 -10.15 15.45 1.43
C MET A 262 -11.21 15.14 0.37
N GLN A 263 -12.49 15.24 0.73
CA GLN A 263 -13.60 14.98 -0.19
C GLN A 263 -13.60 15.95 -1.37
N LYS A 264 -13.36 17.23 -1.13
CA LYS A 264 -13.28 18.28 -2.16
C LYS A 264 -12.20 17.99 -3.21
N ARG A 265 -11.12 17.32 -2.81
CA ARG A 265 -9.96 16.97 -3.66
C ARG A 265 -9.96 15.52 -4.12
N ASN A 266 -11.05 14.80 -3.88
CA ASN A 266 -11.19 13.40 -4.24
C ASN A 266 -10.12 12.48 -3.59
N ILE A 267 -9.63 12.84 -2.40
CA ILE A 267 -8.72 12.03 -1.60
C ILE A 267 -9.54 10.96 -0.86
N ASP A 268 -9.35 9.71 -1.27
CA ASP A 268 -10.23 8.59 -0.87
C ASP A 268 -9.56 7.63 0.13
N PHE A 269 -8.96 8.18 1.18
CA PHE A 269 -8.33 7.40 2.25
C PHE A 269 -9.29 7.12 3.43
N PHE A 270 -8.97 6.13 4.27
CA PHE A 270 -9.63 5.95 5.56
C PHE A 270 -8.95 6.83 6.60
N MET A 271 -9.69 7.76 7.19
CA MET A 271 -9.09 8.64 8.18
C MET A 271 -9.11 8.00 9.58
N GLU A 272 -7.93 7.87 10.17
CA GLU A 272 -7.74 7.57 11.59
C GLU A 272 -7.33 8.85 12.31
N THR A 273 -8.04 9.17 13.39
CA THR A 273 -7.79 10.38 14.17
C THR A 273 -7.25 10.01 15.54
N ASN A 274 -6.07 10.54 15.87
CA ASN A 274 -5.46 10.39 17.18
C ASN A 274 -5.39 11.76 17.84
N PHE A 275 -5.98 11.87 19.03
CA PHE A 275 -5.82 13.05 19.88
C PHE A 275 -4.94 12.68 21.06
N TYR A 276 -3.92 13.48 21.32
CA TYR A 276 -3.12 13.35 22.52
C TYR A 276 -2.69 14.72 23.04
N ILE A 277 -2.65 14.83 24.35
CA ILE A 277 -2.02 15.97 25.03
C ILE A 277 -0.65 15.43 25.45
N PRO A 278 0.45 15.99 24.94
CA PRO A 278 1.77 15.63 25.44
C PRO A 278 1.72 15.89 26.95
N GLU A 279 1.90 14.83 27.75
CA GLU A 279 2.32 15.07 29.12
C GLU A 279 3.61 15.89 29.01
N GLU A 280 3.78 16.95 29.82
CA GLU A 280 5.09 17.59 29.94
C GLU A 280 6.07 16.45 30.16
N SER A 281 6.86 16.13 29.14
CA SER A 281 7.83 15.05 29.24
C SER A 281 8.58 15.37 30.53
N PRO A 282 8.59 14.47 31.53
CA PRO A 282 9.50 14.67 32.66
C PRO A 282 10.85 15.00 32.01
N PRO A 283 11.50 16.12 32.40
CA PRO A 283 12.67 16.64 31.72
C PRO A 283 13.53 15.44 31.45
N MET A 284 13.67 15.08 30.16
CA MET A 284 14.12 13.76 29.69
C MET A 284 15.13 13.30 30.72
N GLU A 285 14.77 12.36 31.61
CA GLU A 285 15.67 11.96 32.70
C GLU A 285 16.97 11.72 31.97
N GLU A 286 18.00 12.54 32.25
CA GLU A 286 19.27 12.43 31.54
C GLU A 286 19.61 10.97 31.66
N VAL A 287 19.39 10.21 30.57
CA VAL A 287 19.63 8.79 30.59
C VAL A 287 21.12 8.80 30.77
N GLU A 288 21.59 8.48 31.98
CA GLU A 288 23.01 8.52 32.31
C GLU A 288 23.66 7.67 31.24
N MET A 289 24.28 8.37 30.29
CA MET A 289 24.91 7.73 29.16
C MET A 289 26.01 6.90 29.79
N ASP A 290 25.94 5.59 29.60
CA ASP A 290 26.96 4.74 30.16
C ASP A 290 28.33 5.21 29.66
N GLU A 291 29.33 5.05 30.51
CA GLU A 291 30.68 5.57 30.28
C GLU A 291 31.26 5.08 28.94
N GLU A 292 30.90 3.87 28.52
CA GLU A 292 31.31 3.26 27.25
C GLU A 292 30.71 3.99 26.03
N THR A 293 29.42 4.33 26.08
CA THR A 293 28.73 5.11 25.05
C THR A 293 29.27 6.54 24.99
N ALA A 294 29.53 7.17 26.14
CA ALA A 294 30.10 8.51 26.19
C ALA A 294 31.51 8.55 25.56
N ILE A 295 32.37 7.58 25.90
CA ILE A 295 33.71 7.42 25.30
C ILE A 295 33.60 7.16 23.79
N SER A 296 32.69 6.28 23.38
CA SER A 296 32.48 5.98 21.96
C SER A 296 32.03 7.22 21.18
N ASN A 297 31.17 8.06 21.75
CA ASN A 297 30.76 9.31 21.11
C ASN A 297 31.92 10.31 20.99
N GLU A 298 32.81 10.37 21.99
CA GLU A 298 34.03 11.20 21.91
C GLU A 298 35.00 10.71 20.82
N ILE A 299 35.19 9.39 20.72
CA ILE A 299 35.97 8.75 19.65
C ILE A 299 35.37 9.07 18.28
N LEU A 300 34.05 8.89 18.13
CA LEU A 300 33.30 9.18 16.91
C LEU A 300 33.50 10.64 16.47
N GLU A 301 33.35 11.59 17.40
CA GLU A 301 33.54 13.01 17.14
C GLU A 301 34.99 13.30 16.68
N LYS A 302 35.99 12.71 17.35
CA LYS A 302 37.39 12.86 16.97
C LYS A 302 37.70 12.30 15.59
N ILE A 303 37.18 11.11 15.26
CA ILE A 303 37.35 10.49 13.94
C ILE A 303 36.73 11.41 12.88
N ASN A 304 35.46 11.79 13.06
CA ASN A 304 34.75 12.68 12.13
C ASN A 304 35.51 13.98 11.90
N ASN A 305 35.98 14.64 12.96
CA ASN A 305 36.71 15.89 12.85
C ASN A 305 38.06 15.74 12.12
N GLN A 306 38.81 14.67 12.42
CA GLN A 306 40.12 14.47 11.79
C GLN A 306 40.01 14.04 10.34
N LEU A 307 39.14 13.09 10.03
CA LEU A 307 38.92 12.62 8.66
C LEU A 307 38.31 13.73 7.81
N SER A 308 37.32 14.46 8.31
CA SER A 308 36.74 15.59 7.56
C SER A 308 37.81 16.61 7.20
N LYS A 309 38.59 17.06 8.19
CA LYS A 309 39.61 18.10 8.00
C LYS A 309 40.78 17.67 7.11
N LYS A 310 41.23 16.40 7.20
CA LYS A 310 42.43 15.93 6.51
C LYS A 310 42.13 15.34 5.13
N ILE A 311 40.96 14.72 4.98
CA ILE A 311 40.60 13.91 3.82
C ILE A 311 39.44 14.55 3.04
N MET A 312 38.35 14.94 3.73
CA MET A 312 37.09 15.31 3.07
C MET A 312 36.99 16.78 2.64
N ASP A 313 37.71 17.72 3.27
CA ASP A 313 37.61 19.17 3.04
C ASP A 313 37.86 19.61 1.58
N LYS A 314 38.39 18.72 0.73
CA LYS A 314 38.69 18.97 -0.68
C LYS A 314 37.80 18.19 -1.65
N PHE A 315 36.90 17.37 -1.14
CA PHE A 315 35.98 16.60 -1.94
C PHE A 315 34.78 17.48 -2.30
N GLU A 316 34.42 17.54 -3.58
CA GLU A 316 33.24 18.29 -4.03
C GLU A 316 32.00 17.45 -3.73
N VAL A 317 31.09 18.00 -2.93
CA VAL A 317 29.89 17.31 -2.46
C VAL A 317 28.65 18.00 -3.00
N ASN A 318 27.67 17.20 -3.40
CA ASN A 318 26.30 17.68 -3.54
C ASN A 318 25.67 17.80 -2.16
N SER A 319 25.80 18.98 -1.55
CA SER A 319 25.43 19.24 -0.15
C SER A 319 23.96 18.98 0.18
N ASN A 320 23.11 18.83 -0.83
CA ASN A 320 21.68 18.61 -0.66
C ASN A 320 21.31 17.13 -0.55
N LEU A 321 22.22 16.21 -0.87
CA LEU A 321 21.89 14.78 -1.02
C LEU A 321 22.56 13.89 0.03
N PHE A 322 23.86 14.11 0.31
CA PHE A 322 24.62 13.13 1.08
C PHE A 322 25.86 13.70 1.80
N TYR A 323 26.16 13.15 2.99
CA TYR A 323 27.43 13.38 3.68
C TYR A 323 28.46 12.35 3.22
N PRO A 324 29.59 12.77 2.62
CA PRO A 324 30.53 11.86 1.98
C PRO A 324 31.39 11.06 2.98
N LEU A 325 31.19 11.22 4.28
CA LEU A 325 31.90 10.47 5.32
C LEU A 325 30.86 9.87 6.24
N PHE A 326 30.86 8.55 6.34
CA PHE A 326 30.04 7.83 7.29
C PHE A 326 30.94 7.14 8.31
N VAL A 327 30.71 7.41 9.60
CA VAL A 327 31.41 6.78 10.71
C VAL A 327 30.36 6.24 11.66
N SER A 328 30.44 4.95 11.96
CA SER A 328 29.55 4.28 12.90
C SER A 328 30.32 3.30 13.77
N TRP A 329 29.71 2.91 14.88
CA TRP A 329 30.28 1.93 15.79
C TRP A 329 29.21 0.98 16.31
N SER A 330 29.67 -0.17 16.75
CA SER A 330 28.89 -1.22 17.41
C SER A 330 29.68 -1.72 18.63
N THR A 331 29.16 -2.72 19.32
CA THR A 331 29.88 -3.38 20.43
C THR A 331 31.19 -4.01 19.98
N ASP A 332 31.31 -4.39 18.71
CA ASP A 332 32.42 -5.23 18.24
C ASP A 332 33.35 -4.51 17.26
N ALA A 333 32.89 -3.40 16.68
CA ALA A 333 33.58 -2.77 15.55
C ALA A 333 33.24 -1.30 15.33
N TRP A 334 34.21 -0.60 14.74
CA TRP A 334 34.11 0.67 14.06
C TRP A 334 34.02 0.46 12.56
N SER A 335 33.09 1.16 11.90
CA SER A 335 32.92 1.15 10.46
C SER A 335 33.06 2.57 9.91
N ILE A 336 33.88 2.70 8.86
CA ILE A 336 34.12 3.96 8.16
C ILE A 336 33.93 3.73 6.68
N GLU A 337 33.14 4.58 6.04
CA GLU A 337 32.95 4.59 4.60
C GLU A 337 33.44 5.92 4.04
N ILE A 338 34.31 5.85 3.03
CA ILE A 338 34.85 7.02 2.32
C ILE A 338 34.77 6.84 0.79
N PRO A 339 34.68 7.93 0.01
CA PRO A 339 34.73 7.88 -1.44
C PRO A 339 36.05 7.31 -1.95
N GLU A 340 35.97 6.32 -2.84
CA GLU A 340 37.14 5.74 -3.52
C GLU A 340 37.89 6.80 -4.34
N GLU A 341 37.19 7.82 -4.84
CA GLU A 341 37.74 8.90 -5.66
C GLU A 341 38.77 9.76 -4.89
N ILE A 342 38.73 9.73 -3.56
CA ILE A 342 39.72 10.43 -2.73
C ILE A 342 41.03 9.62 -2.66
N GLY A 343 40.97 8.28 -2.79
CA GLY A 343 42.13 7.39 -2.79
C GLY A 343 42.94 7.42 -1.49
N LYS A 344 42.25 7.55 -0.34
CA LYS A 344 42.86 7.77 0.99
C LYS A 344 42.49 6.74 2.04
N LYS A 345 42.05 5.54 1.66
CA LYS A 345 41.72 4.47 2.62
C LYS A 345 42.78 4.22 3.69
N GLN A 346 44.04 4.04 3.30
CA GLN A 346 45.11 3.81 4.28
C GLN A 346 45.28 4.98 5.26
N GLU A 347 45.13 6.23 4.78
CA GLU A 347 45.23 7.40 5.64
C GLU A 347 44.05 7.48 6.63
N ALA A 348 42.85 7.06 6.21
CA ALA A 348 41.70 6.96 7.10
C ALA A 348 41.85 5.83 8.15
N GLU A 349 42.39 4.68 7.73
CA GLU A 349 42.75 3.58 8.64
C GLU A 349 43.77 4.03 9.68
N ASP A 350 44.87 4.66 9.26
CA ASP A 350 45.94 5.11 10.15
C ASP A 350 45.47 6.18 11.15
N ILE A 351 44.68 7.15 10.69
CA ILE A 351 44.11 8.20 11.55
C ILE A 351 43.17 7.57 12.58
N THR A 352 42.31 6.66 12.16
CA THR A 352 41.32 6.07 13.07
C THR A 352 41.98 5.14 14.06
N GLN A 353 42.89 4.27 13.61
CA GLN A 353 43.60 3.38 14.51
C GLN A 353 44.38 4.15 15.57
N ALA A 354 45.00 5.28 15.22
CA ALA A 354 45.68 6.14 16.20
C ALA A 354 44.72 6.72 17.26
N ILE A 355 43.47 7.02 16.89
CA ILE A 355 42.44 7.47 17.85
C ILE A 355 41.98 6.30 18.71
N LEU A 356 41.70 5.13 18.13
CA LEU A 356 41.33 3.94 18.90
C LEU A 356 42.42 3.56 19.93
N ASP A 357 43.69 3.63 19.53
CA ASP A 357 44.84 3.40 20.41
C ASP A 357 44.94 4.43 21.55
N GLU A 358 44.58 5.70 21.31
CA GLU A 358 44.54 6.77 22.32
C GLU A 358 43.55 6.41 23.46
N TYR A 359 42.39 5.87 23.09
CA TYR A 359 41.34 5.47 24.03
C TYR A 359 41.46 4.02 24.51
N LYS A 360 42.45 3.27 24.01
CA LYS A 360 42.63 1.83 24.26
C LYS A 360 41.39 1.01 23.89
N ASP A 361 40.72 1.43 22.82
CA ASP A 361 39.59 0.73 22.24
C ASP A 361 40.10 -0.42 21.36
N ASP A 362 39.72 -1.66 21.68
CA ASP A 362 40.18 -2.87 21.00
C ASP A 362 39.17 -3.44 19.99
N ARG A 363 38.09 -2.70 19.71
CA ARG A 363 37.12 -3.05 18.68
C ARG A 363 37.79 -3.07 17.30
N LYS A 364 37.24 -3.90 16.41
CA LYS A 364 37.76 -4.05 15.04
C LYS A 364 37.51 -2.77 14.24
N LEU A 365 38.47 -2.38 13.40
CA LEU A 365 38.29 -1.30 12.44
C LEU A 365 38.02 -1.85 11.05
N PHE A 366 36.91 -1.42 10.44
CA PHE A 366 36.59 -1.63 9.04
C PHE A 366 36.58 -0.28 8.32
N VAL A 367 37.39 -0.16 7.28
CA VAL A 367 37.38 1.01 6.38
C VAL A 367 37.06 0.52 4.98
N GLU A 368 35.95 0.98 4.44
CA GLU A 368 35.45 0.63 3.12
C GLU A 368 35.49 1.86 2.21
N GLU A 369 35.84 1.61 0.96
CA GLU A 369 35.75 2.62 -0.10
C GLU A 369 34.46 2.35 -0.87
N TYR A 370 33.74 3.42 -1.21
CA TYR A 370 32.55 3.36 -2.04
C TYR A 370 32.67 4.36 -3.20
N ARG A 371 31.99 4.10 -4.32
CA ARG A 371 31.98 5.05 -5.42
C ARG A 371 30.94 6.13 -5.18
N TYR A 372 31.39 7.38 -5.01
CA TYR A 372 30.50 8.47 -4.68
C TYR A 372 29.43 8.70 -5.75
N LYS A 373 29.82 8.59 -7.03
CA LYS A 373 28.87 8.76 -8.15
C LYS A 373 27.77 7.71 -8.17
N ASP A 374 28.08 6.46 -7.84
CA ASP A 374 27.08 5.40 -7.80
C ASP A 374 26.10 5.67 -6.64
N HIS A 375 26.59 6.10 -5.48
CA HIS A 375 25.72 6.50 -4.36
C HIS A 375 24.83 7.71 -4.68
N GLU A 376 25.38 8.74 -5.31
CA GLU A 376 24.61 9.91 -5.76
C GLU A 376 23.51 9.50 -6.75
N GLN A 377 23.86 8.66 -7.72
CA GLN A 377 22.90 8.15 -8.70
C GLN A 377 21.82 7.28 -8.04
N ALA A 378 22.16 6.43 -7.07
CA ALA A 378 21.17 5.63 -6.33
C ALA A 378 20.14 6.51 -5.61
N TYR A 379 20.58 7.64 -5.04
CA TYR A 379 19.70 8.59 -4.39
C TYR A 379 18.78 9.30 -5.39
N ILE A 380 19.35 9.86 -6.47
CA ILE A 380 18.59 10.58 -7.52
C ILE A 380 17.50 9.68 -8.12
N TRP A 381 17.81 8.40 -8.33
CA TRP A 381 16.89 7.45 -8.97
C TRP A 381 15.90 6.81 -8.00
N GLY A 382 16.00 7.04 -6.68
CA GLY A 382 15.17 6.38 -5.66
C GLY A 382 13.67 6.49 -5.96
N ASP A 383 13.18 7.70 -6.22
CA ASP A 383 11.77 7.95 -6.52
C ASP A 383 11.35 7.29 -7.86
N VAL A 384 12.20 7.40 -8.89
CA VAL A 384 11.94 6.80 -10.22
C VAL A 384 11.80 5.29 -10.13
N VAL A 385 12.64 4.64 -9.32
CA VAL A 385 12.64 3.19 -9.09
C VAL A 385 11.34 2.73 -8.42
N GLU A 386 10.83 3.50 -7.46
CA GLU A 386 9.58 3.17 -6.76
C GLU A 386 8.37 3.12 -7.71
N TYR A 387 8.27 4.07 -8.64
CA TYR A 387 7.18 4.09 -9.62
C TYR A 387 7.22 2.91 -10.58
N ILE A 388 8.42 2.55 -11.05
CA ILE A 388 8.59 1.37 -11.89
C ILE A 388 8.19 0.11 -11.11
N ASN A 389 8.67 -0.02 -9.87
CA ASN A 389 8.38 -1.18 -9.03
C ASN A 389 6.87 -1.34 -8.78
N THR A 390 6.19 -0.23 -8.46
CA THR A 390 4.73 -0.17 -8.24
C THR A 390 3.97 -0.59 -9.50
N ALA A 391 4.34 -0.02 -10.65
CA ALA A 391 3.68 -0.32 -11.93
C ALA A 391 3.83 -1.79 -12.35
N LEU A 392 5.02 -2.37 -12.20
CA LEU A 392 5.26 -3.77 -12.51
C LEU A 392 4.51 -4.70 -11.54
N ALA A 393 4.46 -4.34 -10.25
CA ALA A 393 3.72 -5.08 -9.23
C ALA A 393 2.20 -5.08 -9.46
N SER A 394 1.65 -4.02 -10.07
CA SER A 394 0.22 -3.93 -10.40
C SER A 394 -0.18 -4.68 -11.68
N SER A 395 0.75 -5.33 -12.37
CA SER A 395 0.46 -6.06 -13.62
C SER A 395 -0.48 -7.24 -13.41
N GLU A 396 -1.57 -7.31 -14.18
CA GLU A 396 -2.41 -8.51 -14.27
C GLU A 396 -1.88 -9.54 -15.27
N LYS A 397 -0.93 -9.14 -16.15
CA LYS A 397 -0.43 -9.97 -17.26
C LYS A 397 0.67 -10.94 -16.84
N TYR A 398 1.39 -10.63 -15.78
CA TYR A 398 2.51 -11.43 -15.28
C TYR A 398 2.70 -11.21 -13.79
N THR A 399 3.30 -12.18 -13.12
CA THR A 399 3.65 -12.05 -11.71
C THR A 399 5.05 -11.46 -11.58
N PHE A 400 5.13 -10.20 -11.17
CA PHE A 400 6.38 -9.54 -10.82
C PHE A 400 6.92 -10.07 -9.48
N LYS A 401 8.24 -10.31 -9.40
CA LYS A 401 8.90 -10.80 -8.18
C LYS A 401 9.54 -9.66 -7.41
N ALA A 402 10.44 -8.95 -8.09
CA ALA A 402 11.22 -7.86 -7.54
C ALA A 402 11.96 -7.15 -8.68
N MET A 403 12.35 -5.91 -8.44
CA MET A 403 13.28 -5.16 -9.26
C MET A 403 14.40 -4.69 -8.33
N PHE A 404 15.63 -4.86 -8.76
CA PHE A 404 16.80 -4.28 -8.11
C PHE A 404 17.33 -3.20 -9.04
N ALA A 405 17.54 -2.00 -8.51
CA ALA A 405 18.12 -0.88 -9.23
C ALA A 405 19.43 -0.53 -8.53
N GLU A 406 20.54 -0.85 -9.16
CA GLU A 406 21.87 -0.65 -8.60
C GLU A 406 22.73 0.06 -9.66
N PRO A 407 23.27 1.24 -9.36
CA PRO A 407 24.25 1.87 -10.23
C PRO A 407 25.55 1.08 -10.19
N ASP A 408 26.14 0.89 -11.37
CA ASP A 408 27.45 0.28 -11.52
C ASP A 408 28.19 0.97 -12.66
N ASP A 409 29.36 1.53 -12.34
CA ASP A 409 30.19 2.33 -13.23
C ASP A 409 29.41 3.52 -13.84
N GLY A 410 28.57 4.19 -13.05
CA GLY A 410 27.74 5.31 -13.48
C GLY A 410 26.57 4.95 -14.41
N VAL A 411 26.26 3.66 -14.56
CA VAL A 411 25.10 3.17 -15.32
C VAL A 411 24.10 2.58 -14.34
N MET A 412 22.87 3.09 -14.33
CA MET A 412 21.81 2.52 -13.50
C MET A 412 21.33 1.19 -14.08
N LYS A 413 21.54 0.08 -13.35
CA LYS A 413 21.12 -1.26 -13.80
C LYS A 413 19.83 -1.68 -13.12
N PHE A 414 18.79 -1.89 -13.93
CA PHE A 414 17.49 -2.42 -13.51
C PHE A 414 17.45 -3.95 -13.74
N ASP A 415 17.64 -4.75 -12.70
CA ASP A 415 17.43 -6.20 -12.71
C ASP A 415 15.98 -6.54 -12.33
N VAL A 416 15.14 -6.72 -13.36
CA VAL A 416 13.72 -7.02 -13.23
C VAL A 416 13.49 -8.53 -13.23
N ARG A 417 12.97 -9.06 -12.13
CA ARG A 417 12.72 -10.49 -11.96
C ARG A 417 11.24 -10.79 -12.04
N LEU A 418 10.90 -11.75 -12.90
CA LEU A 418 9.52 -12.18 -13.16
C LEU A 418 9.32 -13.65 -12.79
N TYR A 419 8.16 -13.98 -12.25
CA TYR A 419 7.71 -15.36 -12.12
C TYR A 419 7.09 -15.83 -13.44
N LEU A 420 7.92 -16.33 -14.34
CA LEU A 420 7.51 -16.91 -15.62
C LEU A 420 7.77 -18.42 -15.63
N LEU A 421 6.87 -19.22 -16.20
CA LEU A 421 7.08 -20.65 -16.38
C LEU A 421 7.78 -20.90 -17.73
N LYS A 422 8.74 -21.83 -17.74
CA LYS A 422 9.64 -22.10 -18.90
C LYS A 422 8.93 -22.52 -20.20
N GLU A 423 7.66 -22.87 -20.13
CA GLU A 423 6.84 -23.34 -21.27
C GLU A 423 6.01 -22.21 -21.88
N ASP A 424 6.01 -21.02 -21.29
CA ASP A 424 5.28 -19.86 -21.78
C ASP A 424 5.99 -19.31 -23.03
N LYS A 425 5.41 -19.59 -24.21
CA LYS A 425 5.76 -18.89 -25.46
C LYS A 425 5.63 -17.36 -25.36
N ASP A 426 4.96 -16.90 -24.31
CA ASP A 426 4.73 -15.49 -24.00
C ASP A 426 5.85 -14.88 -23.15
N ALA A 427 6.83 -15.65 -22.63
CA ALA A 427 7.88 -15.13 -21.74
C ALA A 427 8.75 -14.05 -22.39
N GLU A 428 9.20 -14.26 -23.63
CA GLU A 428 9.96 -13.25 -24.40
C GLU A 428 9.09 -12.04 -24.79
N ILE A 429 7.78 -12.25 -24.98
CA ILE A 429 6.84 -11.17 -25.30
C ILE A 429 6.65 -10.30 -24.06
N ILE A 430 6.38 -10.90 -22.91
CA ILE A 430 6.25 -10.24 -21.62
C ILE A 430 7.54 -9.49 -21.25
N ALA A 431 8.71 -10.12 -21.41
CA ALA A 431 9.98 -9.47 -21.12
C ALA A 431 10.22 -8.24 -22.00
N ARG A 432 9.86 -8.30 -23.29
CA ARG A 432 9.90 -7.15 -24.21
C ARG A 432 8.90 -6.07 -23.85
N GLU A 433 7.69 -6.43 -23.42
CA GLU A 433 6.68 -5.47 -22.96
C GLU A 433 7.14 -4.73 -21.70
N VAL A 434 7.72 -5.45 -20.73
CA VAL A 434 8.30 -4.88 -19.50
C VAL A 434 9.42 -3.91 -19.85
N LYS A 435 10.41 -4.34 -20.64
CA LYS A 435 11.52 -3.48 -21.07
C LYS A 435 11.01 -2.22 -21.78
N ARG A 436 10.07 -2.35 -22.72
CA ARG A 436 9.46 -1.20 -23.41
C ARG A 436 8.72 -0.25 -22.48
N SER A 437 8.02 -0.77 -21.47
CA SER A 437 7.29 0.04 -20.50
C SER A 437 8.25 0.93 -19.71
N ILE A 438 9.33 0.32 -19.19
CA ILE A 438 10.37 1.00 -18.43
C ILE A 438 11.10 2.00 -19.33
N THR A 439 11.58 1.59 -20.51
CA THR A 439 12.24 2.49 -21.46
C THR A 439 11.36 3.68 -21.82
N ARG A 440 10.08 3.47 -22.15
CA ARG A 440 9.16 4.55 -22.51
C ARG A 440 9.00 5.57 -21.37
N PHE A 441 8.96 5.11 -20.13
CA PHE A 441 8.88 5.97 -18.94
C PHE A 441 10.18 6.75 -18.74
N LEU A 442 11.33 6.08 -18.77
CA LEU A 442 12.65 6.70 -18.59
C LEU A 442 13.01 7.68 -19.70
N GLU A 443 12.47 7.50 -20.91
CA GLU A 443 12.70 8.40 -22.05
C GLU A 443 11.81 9.66 -22.07
N THR A 444 10.92 9.83 -21.09
CA THR A 444 10.11 11.06 -20.99
C THR A 444 10.94 12.25 -20.50
N SER A 445 10.58 13.46 -20.93
CA SER A 445 11.28 14.69 -20.54
C SER A 445 11.34 14.88 -19.03
N GLU A 446 10.23 14.61 -18.35
CA GLU A 446 10.04 14.77 -16.92
C GLU A 446 10.98 13.85 -16.14
N ILE A 447 11.09 12.58 -16.55
CA ILE A 447 11.98 11.63 -15.88
C ILE A 447 13.45 11.89 -16.23
N LYS A 448 13.76 12.34 -17.45
CA LYS A 448 15.13 12.75 -17.82
C LYS A 448 15.62 13.95 -17.03
N GLU A 449 14.74 14.88 -16.68
CA GLU A 449 15.09 16.01 -15.82
C GLU A 449 15.43 15.53 -14.41
N ILE A 450 14.66 14.59 -13.86
CA ILE A 450 14.94 14.00 -12.53
C ILE A 450 16.22 13.17 -12.56
N SER A 451 16.40 12.32 -13.57
CA SER A 451 17.52 11.39 -13.66
C SER A 451 18.81 12.01 -14.23
N GLU A 452 18.78 13.29 -14.57
CA GLU A 452 19.85 14.04 -15.23
C GLU A 452 20.31 13.41 -16.57
N ASP A 453 19.40 12.72 -17.27
CA ASP A 453 19.67 11.95 -18.51
C ASP A 453 20.83 10.94 -18.35
N ASN A 454 21.03 10.42 -17.13
CA ASN A 454 22.06 9.43 -16.84
C ASN A 454 21.78 8.09 -17.56
N PRO A 455 22.82 7.36 -18.00
CA PRO A 455 22.66 6.11 -18.74
C PRO A 455 22.08 5.00 -17.85
N TYR A 456 21.33 4.09 -18.49
CA TYR A 456 20.70 2.96 -17.81
C TYR A 456 20.71 1.67 -18.65
N GLU A 457 20.61 0.54 -17.97
CA GLU A 457 20.47 -0.80 -18.55
C GLU A 457 19.27 -1.52 -17.91
N ILE A 458 18.46 -2.21 -18.71
CA ILE A 458 17.30 -2.97 -18.23
C ILE A 458 17.52 -4.45 -18.55
N ILE A 459 17.65 -5.26 -17.50
CA ILE A 459 17.84 -6.70 -17.59
C ILE A 459 16.58 -7.38 -17.06
N VAL A 460 15.95 -8.25 -17.87
CA VAL A 460 14.76 -9.00 -17.46
C VAL A 460 15.11 -10.48 -17.27
N ARG A 461 14.81 -11.01 -16.09
CA ARG A 461 15.13 -12.39 -15.68
C ARG A 461 13.90 -13.22 -15.36
N ASP A 462 14.00 -14.51 -15.66
CA ASP A 462 13.01 -15.52 -15.27
C ASP A 462 13.11 -15.91 -13.79
N ASN A 463 12.25 -16.85 -13.36
CA ASN A 463 12.21 -17.36 -11.99
C ASN A 463 13.47 -18.13 -11.55
N LYS A 464 14.38 -18.47 -12.47
CA LYS A 464 15.67 -19.12 -12.23
C LYS A 464 16.83 -18.12 -12.31
N ASN A 465 16.53 -16.82 -12.34
CA ASN A 465 17.48 -15.73 -12.55
C ASN A 465 18.21 -15.82 -13.91
N LYS A 466 17.64 -16.52 -14.88
CA LYS A 466 18.19 -16.56 -16.23
C LYS A 466 17.65 -15.34 -16.99
N GLU A 467 18.56 -14.61 -17.63
CA GLU A 467 18.20 -13.54 -18.54
C GLU A 467 17.33 -14.05 -19.70
N ILE A 468 16.31 -13.27 -20.03
CA ILE A 468 15.41 -13.50 -21.15
C ILE A 468 15.82 -12.54 -22.28
N GLU A 469 15.98 -13.06 -23.49
CA GLU A 469 16.30 -12.22 -24.66
C GLU A 469 15.16 -11.23 -24.92
N THR A 470 15.51 -9.95 -25.09
CA THR A 470 14.55 -8.84 -25.23
C THR A 470 14.74 -8.02 -26.52
N ASP A 471 15.50 -8.56 -27.47
CA ASP A 471 15.81 -7.90 -28.76
C ASP A 471 14.67 -7.98 -29.80
#